data_AF-A0A920LLQ8-F1
#
_entry.id   AF-A0A920LLQ8-F1
#
_cell.length_a   1.000
_cell.length_b   1.000
_cell.length_c   1.000
_cell.angle_alpha   90.00
_cell.angle_beta   90.00
_cell.angle_gamma   90.00
#
_symmetry.space_group_name_H-M   'P 1'
#
loop_
_entity.id
_entity.type
_entity.pdbx_description
1 polymer ?
#
loop_
_entity_poly.entity_id
_entity_poly.type
_entity_poly.pdbx_seq_one_letter_code
_entity_poly.pdbx_strand_id
1 'polypeptide(L)'
;MYAGEAASAFIYSVMKEFTKAYVFNLNGQCETIENGISILKSLKPEAKVTCSGQNFPFPPDLSDEPLRKLIGNYPTYSVEEGISDTYNSFKQLKELGRCPEINKVN
;
A
#
# COMPACT_ATOMS: atom_id res chain seq x y z
N MET A 1 -1.19 2.02 2.06
CA MET A 1 -1.80 0.70 2.33
C MET A 1 -1.33 -0.30 1.28
N TYR A 2 -0.92 -1.50 1.72
CA TYR A 2 -0.53 -2.60 0.84
C TYR A 2 -1.76 -3.37 0.32
N ALA A 3 -1.69 -3.95 -0.88
CA ALA A 3 -2.83 -4.65 -1.49
C ALA A 3 -3.32 -5.86 -0.67
N GLY A 4 -2.39 -6.58 -0.02
CA GLY A 4 -2.73 -7.70 0.86
C GLY A 4 -3.51 -7.29 2.10
N GLU A 5 -3.22 -6.12 2.67
CA GLU A 5 -3.96 -5.54 3.80
C GLU A 5 -5.40 -5.22 3.39
N ALA A 6 -5.57 -4.53 2.26
CA ALA A 6 -6.88 -4.20 1.73
C ALA A 6 -7.71 -5.46 1.47
N ALA A 7 -7.16 -6.44 0.75
CA ALA A 7 -7.84 -7.70 0.46
C ALA A 7 -8.27 -8.42 1.74
N SER A 8 -7.45 -8.40 2.78
CA SER A 8 -7.78 -9.00 4.08
C SER A 8 -8.97 -8.30 4.75
N ALA A 9 -9.03 -6.96 4.72
CA ALA A 9 -10.16 -6.20 5.24
C ALA A 9 -11.48 -6.55 4.51
N PHE A 10 -11.43 -6.76 3.19
CA PHE A 10 -12.59 -7.23 2.43
C PHE A 10 -13.02 -8.64 2.84
N ILE A 11 -12.07 -9.58 2.98
CA ILE A 11 -12.36 -10.95 3.43
C ILE A 11 -13.00 -10.94 4.82
N TYR A 12 -12.43 -10.18 5.76
CA TYR A 12 -12.95 -10.07 7.13
C TYR A 12 -14.36 -9.47 7.15
N SER A 13 -14.62 -8.51 6.26
CA SER A 13 -15.94 -7.90 6.13
C SER A 13 -16.98 -8.93 5.66
N VAL A 14 -16.69 -9.73 4.63
CA VAL A 14 -17.66 -10.73 4.12
C VAL A 14 -17.86 -11.93 5.06
N MET A 15 -16.95 -12.14 6.01
CA MET A 15 -17.08 -13.16 7.06
C MET A 15 -18.02 -12.75 8.21
N LYS A 16 -18.58 -11.54 8.17
CA LYS A 16 -19.50 -11.02 9.19
C LYS A 16 -20.86 -10.73 8.59
N GLU A 17 -21.90 -10.95 9.39
CA GLU A 17 -23.25 -10.52 9.05
C GLU A 17 -23.48 -9.07 9.48
N PHE A 18 -24.10 -8.28 8.61
CA PHE A 18 -24.47 -6.90 8.90
C PHE A 18 -25.94 -6.67 8.61
N THR A 19 -26.61 -5.95 9.52
CA THR A 19 -28.02 -5.56 9.36
C THR A 19 -28.21 -4.18 8.71
N LYS A 20 -27.11 -3.48 8.43
CA LYS A 20 -27.08 -2.18 7.77
C LYS A 20 -25.77 -1.96 7.01
N ALA A 21 -25.77 -0.98 6.12
CA ALA A 21 -24.56 -0.52 5.45
C ALA A 21 -23.75 0.39 6.38
N TYR A 22 -22.46 0.10 6.52
CA TYR A 22 -21.50 0.93 7.25
C TYR A 22 -20.47 1.50 6.27
N VAL A 23 -19.96 2.68 6.59
CA VAL A 23 -18.86 3.31 5.86
C VAL A 23 -17.75 3.60 6.85
N PHE A 24 -16.53 3.16 6.52
CA PHE A 24 -15.34 3.37 7.33
C PHE A 24 -14.18 3.83 6.45
N ASN A 25 -13.21 4.49 7.06
CA ASN A 25 -11.91 4.63 6.45
C ASN A 25 -11.21 3.26 6.46
N LEU A 26 -10.49 2.99 5.39
CA LEU A 26 -9.56 1.88 5.28
C LEU A 26 -8.19 2.49 5.00
N ASN A 27 -7.25 2.27 5.90
CA ASN A 27 -5.92 2.85 5.81
C ASN A 27 -4.86 1.81 6.20
N GLY A 28 -3.62 2.06 5.78
CA GLY A 28 -2.45 1.31 6.27
C GLY A 28 -1.58 2.21 7.13
N GLN A 29 -0.39 1.73 7.48
CA GLN A 29 0.60 2.56 8.19
C GLN A 29 0.90 3.86 7.41
N CYS A 30 0.80 5.01 8.10
CA CYS A 30 1.17 6.31 7.55
C CYS A 30 2.70 6.47 7.55
N GLU A 31 3.26 6.97 6.45
CA GLU A 31 4.70 7.15 6.26
C GLU A 31 4.98 8.33 5.33
N THR A 32 6.19 8.89 5.41
CA THR A 32 6.67 9.96 4.54
C THR A 32 7.11 9.42 3.17
N ILE A 33 7.03 10.26 2.14
CA ILE A 33 7.52 9.92 0.79
C ILE A 33 9.04 9.73 0.81
N GLU A 34 9.74 10.56 1.59
CA GLU A 34 11.20 10.54 1.76
C GLU A 34 11.67 9.18 2.32
N ASN A 35 11.00 8.67 3.36
CA ASN A 35 11.30 7.34 3.91
C ASN A 35 10.97 6.23 2.90
N GLY A 36 9.85 6.34 2.17
CA GLY A 36 9.54 5.40 1.10
C GLY A 36 10.63 5.35 0.01
N ILE A 37 11.17 6.50 -0.38
CA ILE A 37 12.30 6.58 -1.32
C ILE A 37 13.58 6.01 -0.70
N SER A 38 13.82 6.22 0.59
CA SER A 38 14.97 5.64 1.30
C SER A 38 14.92 4.10 1.27
N ILE A 39 13.77 3.50 1.56
CA ILE A 39 13.54 2.05 1.47
C ILE A 39 13.75 1.57 0.03
N LEU A 40 13.22 2.28 -0.98
CA LEU A 40 13.45 1.91 -2.38
C LEU A 40 14.94 1.95 -2.75
N LYS A 41 15.69 2.94 -2.25
CA LYS A 41 17.12 3.09 -2.50
C LYS A 41 17.97 2.04 -1.78
N SER A 42 17.52 1.50 -0.65
CA SER A 42 18.21 0.35 -0.02
C SER A 42 18.11 -0.91 -0.89
N LEU A 43 16.97 -1.10 -1.58
CA LEU A 43 16.74 -2.20 -2.52
C LEU A 43 17.44 -2.00 -3.88
N LYS A 44 17.55 -0.74 -4.34
CA LYS A 44 18.15 -0.38 -5.64
C LYS A 44 18.94 0.94 -5.54
N PRO A 45 20.20 0.92 -5.08
CA PRO A 45 20.99 2.13 -4.83
C PRO A 45 21.18 3.05 -6.04
N GLU A 46 21.21 2.49 -7.25
CA GLU A 46 21.36 3.23 -8.51
C GLU A 46 20.05 3.84 -9.05
N ALA A 47 18.92 3.62 -8.37
CA ALA A 47 17.63 4.18 -8.76
C ALA A 47 17.65 5.71 -8.70
N LYS A 48 17.35 6.36 -9.83
CA LYS A 48 17.28 7.82 -9.95
C LYS A 48 15.88 8.32 -9.60
N VAL A 49 15.52 8.20 -8.32
CA VAL A 49 14.20 8.61 -7.79
C VAL A 49 14.37 9.74 -6.77
N THR A 50 13.54 10.78 -6.90
CA THR A 50 13.47 11.97 -6.04
C THR A 50 12.02 12.41 -5.86
N CYS A 51 11.70 13.07 -4.75
CA CYS A 51 10.41 13.72 -4.51
C CYS A 51 10.56 15.25 -4.45
N SER A 52 9.51 15.97 -4.82
CA SER A 52 9.40 17.43 -4.68
C SER A 52 7.92 17.83 -4.73
N GLY A 53 7.58 19.00 -4.21
CA GLY A 53 6.22 19.53 -4.23
C GLY A 53 5.65 19.70 -2.83
N GLN A 54 4.41 20.19 -2.76
CA GLN A 54 3.68 20.35 -1.50
C GLN A 54 2.85 19.12 -1.20
N ASN A 55 2.57 18.91 0.08
CA ASN A 55 1.61 17.90 0.52
C ASN A 55 0.24 18.17 -0.08
N PHE A 56 -0.49 17.10 -0.36
CA PHE A 56 -1.87 17.21 -0.80
C PHE A 56 -2.76 17.85 0.28
N PRO A 57 -3.84 18.56 -0.10
CA PRO A 57 -4.74 19.25 0.84
C PRO A 57 -5.73 18.28 1.51
N PHE A 58 -5.28 17.10 1.90
CA PHE A 58 -6.08 16.11 2.64
C PHE A 58 -5.21 15.39 3.67
N PRO A 59 -5.79 14.95 4.79
CA PRO A 59 -5.05 14.26 5.84
C PRO A 59 -4.51 12.91 5.33
N PRO A 60 -3.19 12.64 5.46
CA PRO A 60 -2.60 11.36 5.05
C PRO A 60 -2.91 10.23 6.04
N ASP A 61 -3.25 10.58 7.29
CA ASP A 61 -3.47 9.65 8.38
C ASP A 61 -4.93 9.71 8.84
N LEU A 62 -5.76 8.84 8.28
CA LEU A 62 -7.13 8.61 8.71
C LEU A 62 -7.21 7.27 9.43
N SER A 63 -7.82 7.27 10.62
CA SER A 63 -7.92 6.07 11.45
C SER A 63 -8.88 5.04 10.86
N ASP A 64 -8.44 3.77 10.78
CA ASP A 64 -9.22 2.58 10.45
C ASP A 64 -9.65 1.78 11.71
N GLU A 65 -9.37 2.30 12.91
CA GLU A 65 -9.74 1.67 14.19
C GLU A 65 -11.23 1.28 14.30
N PRO A 66 -12.19 2.11 13.86
CA PRO A 66 -13.60 1.71 13.88
C PRO A 66 -13.90 0.50 13.00
N LEU A 67 -13.22 0.37 11.85
CA LEU A 67 -13.35 -0.79 10.97
C LEU A 67 -12.82 -2.04 11.67
N ARG A 68 -11.59 -1.99 12.20
CA ARG A 68 -10.95 -3.11 12.90
C ARG A 68 -11.77 -3.59 14.09
N LYS A 69 -12.38 -2.66 14.84
CA LYS A 69 -13.30 -3.00 15.95
C LYS A 69 -14.54 -3.75 15.48
N LEU A 70 -15.07 -3.42 14.29
CA LEU A 70 -16.27 -4.06 13.75
C LEU A 70 -15.98 -5.44 13.15
N ILE A 71 -14.99 -5.53 12.25
CA ILE A 71 -14.77 -6.73 11.43
C ILE A 71 -13.70 -7.67 12.00
N GLY A 72 -12.94 -7.20 12.98
CA GLY A 72 -11.79 -7.90 13.56
C GLY A 72 -10.47 -7.31 13.07
N ASN A 73 -9.39 -7.65 13.77
CA ASN A 73 -8.05 -7.17 13.46
C ASN A 73 -7.46 -7.98 12.30
N TYR A 74 -7.62 -7.50 11.07
CA TYR A 74 -7.00 -8.09 9.88
C TYR A 74 -5.48 -7.80 9.85
N PRO A 75 -4.67 -8.60 9.13
CA PRO A 75 -3.23 -8.40 9.04
C PRO A 75 -2.85 -6.99 8.59
N THR A 76 -1.86 -6.40 9.28
CA THR A 76 -1.22 -5.13 8.92
C THR A 76 0.15 -5.42 8.34
N TYR A 77 0.57 -4.62 7.36
CA TYR A 77 1.88 -4.71 6.73
C TYR A 77 2.62 -3.38 6.91
N SER A 78 3.90 -3.44 7.18
CA SER A 78 4.76 -2.26 7.19
C SER A 78 4.92 -1.68 5.79
N VAL A 79 5.28 -0.40 5.72
CA VAL A 79 5.60 0.23 4.43
C VAL A 79 6.82 -0.41 3.78
N GLU A 80 7.79 -0.88 4.57
CA GLU A 80 8.98 -1.58 4.07
C GLU A 80 8.63 -2.92 3.42
N GLU A 81 7.79 -3.73 4.06
CA GLU A 81 7.30 -5.00 3.48
C GLU A 81 6.57 -4.74 2.16
N GLY A 82 5.62 -3.79 2.16
CA GLY A 82 4.84 -3.47 0.97
C GLY A 82 5.71 -2.99 -0.21
N ILE A 83 6.71 -2.15 0.05
CA ILE A 83 7.65 -1.68 -0.98
C ILE A 83 8.54 -2.83 -1.47
N SER A 84 9.09 -3.64 -0.55
CA SER A 84 9.99 -4.75 -0.86
C SER A 84 9.31 -5.83 -1.68
N ASP A 85 8.11 -6.26 -1.27
CA ASP A 85 7.34 -7.29 -1.96
C ASP A 85 6.93 -6.83 -3.36
N THR A 86 6.50 -5.57 -3.48
CA THR A 86 6.14 -4.97 -4.77
C THR A 86 7.35 -4.90 -5.70
N TYR A 87 8.50 -4.42 -5.20
CA TYR A 87 9.74 -4.36 -5.96
C TYR A 87 10.17 -5.75 -6.48
N ASN A 88 10.20 -6.74 -5.59
CA ASN A 88 10.59 -8.11 -5.92
C ASN A 88 9.63 -8.74 -6.94
N SER A 89 8.32 -8.48 -6.81
CA SER A 89 7.32 -8.94 -7.77
C SER A 89 7.56 -8.37 -9.17
N PHE A 90 7.83 -7.07 -9.29
CA PHE A 90 8.14 -6.46 -10.60
C PHE A 90 9.48 -6.93 -11.16
N LYS A 91 10.49 -7.15 -10.31
CA LYS A 91 11.76 -7.73 -10.71
C LYS A 91 11.55 -9.13 -11.33
N GLN A 92 10.81 -9.99 -10.65
CA GLN A 92 10.47 -11.33 -11.14
C GLN A 92 9.67 -11.28 -12.44
N LEU A 93 8.65 -10.42 -12.53
CA LEU A 93 7.88 -10.25 -13.75
C LEU A 93 8.75 -9.80 -14.93
N LYS A 94 9.73 -8.92 -14.69
CA LYS A 94 10.67 -8.47 -15.72
C LYS A 94 11.57 -9.61 -16.20
N GLU A 95 12.12 -10.40 -15.27
CA GLU A 95 12.94 -11.57 -15.59
C GLU A 95 12.17 -12.62 -16.40
N LEU A 96 10.87 -12.76 -16.14
CA LEU A 96 9.97 -13.67 -16.86
C LEU A 96 9.43 -13.09 -18.19
N GLY A 97 9.78 -11.85 -18.56
CA GLY A 97 9.20 -11.18 -19.73
C GLY A 97 7.69 -10.90 -19.63
N ARG A 98 7.16 -10.82 -18.40
CA ARG A 98 5.74 -10.60 -18.07
C ARG A 98 5.45 -9.25 -17.42
N CYS A 99 6.47 -8.41 -17.26
CA CYS A 99 6.28 -7.05 -16.76
C CYS A 99 5.49 -6.23 -17.80
N PRO A 100 4.45 -5.46 -17.40
CA PRO A 100 3.73 -4.60 -18.32
C PRO A 100 4.67 -3.67 -19.08
N GLU A 101 4.40 -3.47 -20.38
CA GLU A 101 5.16 -2.49 -21.17
C GLU A 101 4.91 -1.09 -20.62
N ILE A 102 5.99 -0.37 -20.32
CA ILE A 102 5.91 1.05 -20.01
C ILE A 102 5.97 1.79 -21.35
N ASN A 103 4.80 2.15 -21.87
CA ASN A 103 4.73 3.04 -23.02
C ASN A 103 5.47 4.33 -22.67
N LYS A 104 6.49 4.68 -23.45
CA LYS A 104 7.14 5.98 -23.33
C LYS A 104 6.10 7.02 -23.73
N VAL A 105 5.63 7.81 -22.77
CA VAL A 105 4.91 9.03 -23.08
C VAL A 105 5.98 9.99 -23.62
N ASN A 106 5.86 10.32 -24.91
CA ASN A 106 6.70 11.30 -25.58
C ASN A 106 6.43 12.70 -25.03
#